data_AF-A0AAV9JPL2-F1
#
_entry.id   AF-A0AAV9JPL2-F1
#
_cell.length_a   1.000
_cell.length_b   1.000
_cell.length_c   1.000
_cell.angle_alpha   90.00
_cell.angle_beta   90.00
_cell.angle_gamma   90.00
#
_symmetry.space_group_name_H-M   'P 1'
#
loop_
_entity.id
_entity.type
_entity.pdbx_description
1 polymer ?
#
loop_
_entity_poly.entity_id
_entity_poly.type
_entity_poly.pdbx_seq_one_letter_code
_entity_poly.pdbx_strand_id
1 'polypeptide(L)'
;MPEPAFYRVPKELLDLIADSMISETTTYLIYKDVFPRLKALRLVHPSFAHLPSIKKALFRGIRLIADQTHLDIVEATDVSRLVPFVQRVLFKPSIYSCFLTQEKFRAIAADETRRSGTKPRRHKLTASIAAPTQLDLKFDTHGEAFFGRFARYIESGALSELQTLHFRPQAYGISLHDGECHQLKDPACELSERATLALTALLDACSATLRHLTITNGCPLVYFIEDDNPTVPALPELRHLQLDEIGLHVGAFASWIRQCTKLEHLKMAATYLTPGAHSEWWEVFDAIRDHPNRMVVDLERIQSRDIELSLLHNTAEVVEVTTSEGSLASAHESIRSYLSKGCEWNAAVEAWFNE
;
A
#
# COMPACT_ATOMS: atom_id res chain seq x y z
N MET A 1 -40.92 34.01 12.97
CA MET A 1 -40.59 32.98 13.98
C MET A 1 -39.23 33.33 14.57
N PRO A 2 -39.03 33.23 15.89
CA PRO A 2 -37.72 33.48 16.49
C PRO A 2 -36.69 32.45 15.98
N GLU A 3 -35.49 32.93 15.70
CA GLU A 3 -34.36 32.09 15.31
C GLU A 3 -34.01 31.11 16.44
N PRO A 4 -33.81 29.81 16.17
CA PRO A 4 -33.49 28.83 17.21
C PRO A 4 -32.26 29.26 18.01
N ALA A 5 -32.26 29.03 19.32
CA ALA A 5 -31.17 29.42 20.22
C ALA A 5 -29.78 28.93 19.76
N PHE A 6 -29.77 27.82 19.01
CA PHE A 6 -28.57 27.21 18.46
C PHE A 6 -27.80 28.10 17.46
N TYR A 7 -28.48 29.01 16.76
CA TYR A 7 -27.85 29.95 15.81
C TYR A 7 -27.04 31.05 16.50
N ARG A 8 -27.25 31.23 17.81
CA ARG A 8 -26.59 32.26 18.62
C ARG A 8 -25.33 31.75 19.31
N VAL A 9 -24.99 30.48 19.13
CA VAL A 9 -23.79 29.89 19.75
C VAL A 9 -22.56 30.47 19.07
N PRO A 10 -21.63 31.11 19.82
CA PRO A 10 -20.38 31.61 19.28
C PRO A 10 -19.56 30.52 18.59
N LYS A 11 -18.88 30.89 17.51
CA LYS A 11 -18.08 29.95 16.70
C LYS A 11 -17.05 29.22 17.56
N GLU A 12 -16.46 29.92 18.52
CA GLU A 12 -15.43 29.41 19.44
C GLU A 12 -15.95 28.25 20.28
N LEU A 13 -17.21 28.30 20.72
CA LEU A 13 -17.84 27.20 21.44
C LEU A 13 -18.13 26.02 20.51
N LEU A 14 -18.51 26.28 19.26
CA LEU A 14 -18.73 25.23 18.28
C LEU A 14 -17.41 24.51 17.93
N ASP A 15 -16.31 25.26 17.80
CA ASP A 15 -14.97 24.73 17.61
C ASP A 15 -14.54 23.90 18.83
N LEU A 16 -14.76 24.38 20.06
CA LEU A 16 -14.44 23.65 21.28
C LEU A 16 -15.24 22.35 21.44
N ILE A 17 -16.53 22.36 21.09
CA ILE A 17 -17.36 21.14 21.08
C ILE A 17 -16.82 20.14 20.05
N ALA A 18 -16.51 20.60 18.83
CA ALA A 18 -15.97 19.74 17.78
C ALA A 18 -14.61 19.16 18.18
N ASP A 19 -13.71 19.99 18.70
CA ASP A 19 -12.37 19.60 19.11
C ASP A 19 -12.40 18.64 20.32
N SER A 20 -13.29 18.85 21.30
CA SER A 20 -13.49 17.90 22.41
C SER A 20 -13.85 16.52 21.87
N MET A 21 -14.83 16.44 20.97
CA MET A 21 -15.25 15.17 20.36
C MET A 21 -14.15 14.51 19.51
N ILE A 22 -13.33 15.31 18.82
CA ILE A 22 -12.21 14.80 18.02
C ILE A 22 -11.05 14.35 18.91
N SER A 23 -10.73 15.09 19.97
CA SER A 23 -9.60 14.83 20.87
C SER A 23 -9.76 13.56 21.70
N GLU A 24 -11.00 13.18 22.04
CA GLU A 24 -11.34 11.90 22.67
C GLU A 24 -11.06 10.68 21.75
N THR A 25 -10.67 10.92 20.48
CA THR A 25 -10.58 9.91 19.42
C THR A 25 -9.13 9.56 19.05
N THR A 26 -8.44 8.78 19.88
CA THR A 26 -7.09 8.27 19.55
C THR A 26 -7.04 6.80 19.14
N THR A 27 -8.17 6.07 19.11
CA THR A 27 -8.16 4.60 18.87
C THR A 27 -9.19 4.11 17.84
N TYR A 28 -8.87 3.03 17.12
CA TYR A 28 -9.63 2.44 16.00
C TYR A 28 -11.10 2.08 16.32
N LEU A 29 -11.40 1.71 17.58
CA LEU A 29 -12.76 1.38 18.02
C LEU A 29 -13.69 2.61 18.11
N ILE A 30 -13.14 3.82 18.17
CA ILE A 30 -13.88 5.08 18.39
C ILE A 30 -14.44 5.65 17.07
N TYR A 31 -13.87 5.29 15.91
CA TYR A 31 -14.39 5.74 14.61
C TYR A 31 -15.83 5.31 14.33
N LYS A 32 -16.32 4.24 14.97
CA LYS A 32 -17.71 3.79 14.82
C LYS A 32 -18.72 4.74 15.45
N ASP A 33 -18.38 5.39 16.56
CA ASP A 33 -19.33 6.20 17.33
C ASP A 33 -19.17 7.71 17.09
N VAL A 34 -17.94 8.17 16.87
CA VAL A 34 -17.67 9.61 16.68
C VAL A 34 -18.05 10.07 15.28
N PHE A 35 -17.80 9.27 14.25
CA PHE A 35 -18.08 9.66 12.86
C PHE A 35 -19.59 9.92 12.61
N PRO A 36 -20.53 9.05 13.05
CA PRO A 36 -21.96 9.34 12.95
C PRO A 36 -22.37 10.61 13.70
N ARG A 37 -21.79 10.88 14.87
CA ARG A 37 -22.09 12.09 15.65
C ARG A 37 -21.59 13.35 14.97
N LEU A 38 -20.36 13.37 14.45
CA LEU A 38 -19.82 14.50 13.67
C LEU A 38 -20.62 14.74 12.39
N LYS A 39 -21.05 13.67 11.72
CA LYS A 39 -21.94 13.76 10.55
C LYS A 39 -23.30 14.34 10.94
N ALA A 40 -23.89 13.90 12.05
CA ALA A 40 -25.13 14.44 12.57
C ALA A 40 -25.00 15.93 12.89
N LEU A 41 -23.95 16.35 13.61
CA LEU A 41 -23.67 17.76 13.90
C LEU A 41 -23.58 18.61 12.63
N ARG A 42 -22.85 18.12 11.63
CA ARG A 42 -22.75 18.77 10.31
C ARG A 42 -24.10 18.91 9.61
N LEU A 43 -24.99 17.93 9.75
CA LEU A 43 -26.33 17.96 9.14
C LEU A 43 -27.34 18.81 9.93
N VAL A 44 -27.14 18.97 11.24
CA VAL A 44 -28.05 19.72 12.13
C VAL A 44 -27.93 21.24 11.92
N HIS A 45 -26.73 21.76 11.63
CA HIS A 45 -26.54 23.21 11.54
C HIS A 45 -25.50 23.65 10.49
N PRO A 46 -25.79 24.72 9.70
CA PRO A 46 -24.85 25.23 8.70
C PRO A 46 -23.47 25.61 9.27
N SER A 47 -23.41 26.21 10.47
CA SER A 47 -22.12 26.59 11.08
C SER A 47 -21.20 25.39 11.28
N PHE A 48 -21.72 24.24 11.75
CA PHE A 48 -20.95 23.00 11.85
C PHE A 48 -20.54 22.46 10.49
N ALA A 49 -21.38 22.61 9.46
CA ALA A 49 -21.03 22.19 8.11
C ALA A 49 -19.83 22.95 7.53
N HIS A 50 -19.55 24.15 8.03
CA HIS A 50 -18.43 24.98 7.59
C HIS A 50 -17.21 24.93 8.50
N LEU A 51 -17.27 24.30 9.68
CA LEU A 51 -16.13 24.21 10.60
C LEU A 51 -14.97 23.41 9.98
N PRO A 52 -13.76 23.98 9.90
CA PRO A 52 -12.58 23.29 9.39
C PRO A 52 -12.22 22.02 10.17
N SER A 53 -12.37 22.01 11.50
CA SER A 53 -12.08 20.85 12.36
C SER A 53 -12.98 19.66 12.02
N ILE A 54 -14.29 19.88 11.92
CA ILE A 54 -15.27 18.86 11.51
C ILE A 54 -14.98 18.37 10.08
N LYS A 55 -14.71 19.27 9.13
CA LYS A 55 -14.36 18.87 7.76
C LYS A 55 -13.08 18.04 7.73
N LYS A 56 -12.03 18.48 8.43
CA LYS A 56 -10.76 17.75 8.56
C LYS A 56 -10.99 16.36 9.13
N ALA A 57 -11.82 16.23 10.16
CA ALA A 57 -12.13 14.92 10.75
C ALA A 57 -12.96 14.02 9.81
N LEU A 58 -14.03 14.55 9.21
CA LEU A 58 -14.94 13.79 8.35
C LEU A 58 -14.33 13.42 6.99
N PHE A 59 -13.44 14.26 6.45
CA PHE A 59 -12.87 14.12 5.12
C PHE A 59 -11.38 13.75 5.13
N ARG A 60 -10.80 13.48 6.31
CA ARG A 60 -9.40 13.02 6.45
C ARG A 60 -9.09 11.85 5.52
N GLY A 61 -10.03 10.92 5.44
CA GLY A 61 -9.97 9.74 4.58
C GLY A 61 -11.13 9.75 3.60
N ILE A 62 -10.85 9.71 2.29
CA ILE A 62 -11.86 9.46 1.27
C ILE A 62 -11.77 7.99 0.85
N ARG A 63 -12.91 7.31 0.82
CA ARG A 63 -13.02 5.97 0.22
C ARG A 63 -13.74 6.08 -1.11
N LEU A 64 -13.06 5.71 -2.18
CA LEU A 64 -13.61 5.64 -3.53
C LEU A 64 -13.85 4.18 -3.86
N ILE A 65 -15.10 3.81 -4.15
CA ILE A 65 -15.48 2.48 -4.60
C ILE A 65 -15.58 2.54 -6.12
N ALA A 66 -14.94 1.62 -6.82
CA ALA A 66 -14.94 1.56 -8.29
C ALA A 66 -16.28 1.03 -8.86
N ASP A 67 -17.40 1.64 -8.47
CA ASP A 67 -18.73 1.40 -9.03
C ASP A 67 -19.30 2.67 -9.68
N GLN A 68 -20.25 2.49 -10.60
CA GLN A 68 -20.80 3.60 -11.38
C GLN A 68 -21.51 4.64 -10.50
N THR A 69 -22.20 4.22 -9.45
CA THR A 69 -22.92 5.14 -8.56
C THR A 69 -21.96 6.07 -7.81
N HIS A 70 -20.84 5.56 -7.31
CA HIS A 70 -19.83 6.39 -6.63
C HIS A 70 -19.09 7.28 -7.62
N LEU A 71 -18.86 6.83 -8.86
CA LEU A 71 -18.33 7.68 -9.91
C LEU A 71 -19.29 8.83 -10.25
N ASP A 72 -20.58 8.54 -10.44
CA ASP A 72 -21.60 9.55 -10.71
C ASP A 72 -21.65 10.59 -9.57
N ILE A 73 -21.53 10.16 -8.31
CA ILE A 73 -21.46 11.05 -7.15
C ILE A 73 -20.22 11.94 -7.21
N VAL A 74 -19.04 11.37 -7.49
CA VAL A 74 -17.78 12.14 -7.59
C VAL A 74 -17.84 13.15 -8.74
N GLU A 75 -18.41 12.76 -9.88
CA GLU A 75 -18.57 13.64 -11.04
C GLU A 75 -19.61 14.75 -10.81
N ALA A 76 -20.70 14.44 -10.09
CA ALA A 76 -21.74 15.42 -9.75
C ALA A 76 -21.34 16.34 -8.57
N THR A 77 -20.37 15.95 -7.75
CA THR A 77 -19.97 16.68 -6.55
C THR A 77 -18.72 17.52 -6.81
N ASP A 78 -18.74 18.80 -6.42
CA ASP A 78 -17.54 19.64 -6.38
C ASP A 78 -16.59 19.19 -5.26
N VAL A 79 -15.78 18.16 -5.55
CA VAL A 79 -14.80 17.58 -4.60
C VAL A 79 -13.64 18.52 -4.30
N SER A 80 -13.43 19.58 -5.09
CA SER A 80 -12.33 20.54 -4.89
C SER A 80 -12.38 21.20 -3.51
N ARG A 81 -13.58 21.35 -2.93
CA ARG A 81 -13.79 21.90 -1.58
C ARG A 81 -13.36 20.96 -0.46
N LEU A 82 -13.26 19.66 -0.75
CA LEU A 82 -12.87 18.63 0.22
C LEU A 82 -11.36 18.46 0.23
N VAL A 83 -10.73 18.66 -0.91
CA VAL A 83 -9.30 18.46 -1.16
C VAL A 83 -8.38 18.92 -0.03
N PRO A 84 -8.49 20.15 0.54
CA PRO A 84 -7.58 20.61 1.60
C PRO A 84 -7.64 19.78 2.90
N PHE A 85 -8.68 18.98 3.06
CA PHE A 85 -8.96 18.18 4.25
C PHE A 85 -8.60 16.70 4.06
N VAL A 86 -8.30 16.27 2.83
CA VAL A 86 -8.00 14.88 2.48
C VAL A 86 -6.53 14.58 2.74
N GLN A 87 -6.26 13.60 3.60
CA GLN A 87 -4.90 13.11 3.86
C GLN A 87 -4.69 11.71 3.31
N ARG A 88 -5.75 10.91 3.27
CA ARG A 88 -5.73 9.52 2.83
C ARG A 88 -6.81 9.29 1.79
N VAL A 89 -6.43 8.67 0.68
CA VAL A 89 -7.40 8.14 -0.30
C VAL A 89 -7.32 6.63 -0.29
N LEU A 90 -8.45 5.98 -0.04
CA LEU A 90 -8.64 4.54 -0.11
C LEU A 90 -9.42 4.20 -1.36
N PHE A 91 -8.76 3.64 -2.36
CA PHE A 91 -9.45 3.04 -3.50
C PHE A 91 -9.83 1.62 -3.13
N LYS A 92 -11.12 1.31 -3.24
CA LYS A 92 -11.64 -0.05 -3.15
C LYS A 92 -12.24 -0.46 -4.48
N PRO A 93 -12.01 -1.70 -4.90
CA PRO A 93 -12.75 -2.24 -6.02
C PRO A 93 -14.25 -2.35 -5.69
N SER A 94 -15.07 -2.35 -6.73
CA SER A 94 -16.49 -2.68 -6.57
C SER A 94 -16.64 -4.13 -6.17
N ILE A 95 -17.54 -4.41 -5.22
CA ILE A 95 -17.91 -5.77 -4.79
C ILE A 95 -18.58 -6.61 -5.91
N TYR A 96 -18.83 -6.04 -7.09
CA TYR A 96 -19.47 -6.70 -8.23
C TYR A 96 -18.48 -7.33 -9.24
N SER A 97 -17.31 -7.82 -8.81
CA SER A 97 -16.22 -8.29 -9.70
C SER A 97 -15.86 -9.78 -9.59
N CYS A 98 -16.85 -10.68 -9.73
CA CYS A 98 -16.56 -12.08 -10.12
C CYS A 98 -17.70 -12.80 -10.88
N PHE A 99 -18.89 -12.19 -11.03
CA PHE A 99 -20.03 -12.78 -11.77
C PHE A 99 -20.50 -11.94 -12.96
N LEU A 100 -19.76 -10.89 -13.32
CA LEU A 100 -20.01 -10.15 -14.55
C LEU A 100 -19.38 -10.95 -15.71
N THR A 101 -20.20 -11.69 -16.45
CA THR A 101 -19.76 -12.29 -17.70
C THR A 101 -19.34 -11.18 -18.67
N GLN A 102 -18.39 -11.48 -19.57
CA GLN A 102 -17.96 -10.56 -20.62
C GLN A 102 -19.16 -9.99 -21.41
N GLU A 103 -20.24 -10.78 -21.56
CA GLU A 103 -21.50 -10.35 -22.16
C GLU A 103 -22.25 -9.31 -21.32
N LYS A 104 -22.33 -9.46 -19.99
CA LYS A 104 -22.93 -8.44 -19.11
C LYS A 104 -22.12 -7.15 -19.12
N PHE A 105 -20.79 -7.25 -19.17
CA PHE A 105 -19.94 -6.08 -19.33
C PHE A 105 -20.18 -5.38 -20.67
N ARG A 106 -20.20 -6.13 -21.78
CA ARG A 106 -20.53 -5.58 -23.11
C ARG A 106 -21.93 -4.99 -23.16
N ALA A 107 -22.91 -5.58 -22.46
CA ALA A 107 -24.28 -5.07 -22.38
C ALA A 107 -24.34 -3.74 -21.59
N ILE A 108 -23.59 -3.63 -20.48
CA ILE A 108 -23.48 -2.38 -19.71
C ILE A 108 -22.76 -1.31 -20.53
N ALA A 109 -21.64 -1.65 -21.19
CA ALA A 109 -20.93 -0.72 -22.05
C ALA A 109 -21.78 -0.27 -23.26
N ALA A 110 -22.56 -1.17 -23.85
CA ALA A 110 -23.49 -0.84 -24.93
C ALA A 110 -24.67 0.02 -24.45
N ASP A 111 -25.17 -0.22 -23.23
CA ASP A 111 -26.23 0.60 -22.60
C ASP A 111 -25.71 2.00 -22.23
N GLU A 112 -24.48 2.11 -21.73
CA GLU A 112 -23.81 3.40 -21.51
C GLU A 112 -23.60 4.16 -22.82
N THR A 113 -23.19 3.46 -23.88
CA THR A 113 -23.03 4.07 -25.21
C THR A 113 -24.38 4.61 -25.72
N ARG A 114 -25.48 3.88 -25.48
CA ARG A 114 -26.85 4.32 -25.81
C ARG A 114 -27.33 5.49 -24.95
N ARG A 115 -26.98 5.53 -23.66
CA ARG A 115 -27.27 6.67 -22.76
C ARG A 115 -26.43 7.91 -23.10
N SER A 116 -25.24 7.72 -23.66
CA SER A 116 -24.31 8.79 -24.08
C SER A 116 -24.66 9.46 -25.42
N GLY A 117 -25.85 9.23 -25.99
CA GLY A 117 -26.36 9.96 -27.15
C GLY A 117 -26.46 11.49 -26.94
N THR A 118 -26.22 11.97 -25.73
CA THR A 118 -25.85 13.37 -25.46
C THR A 118 -24.33 13.50 -25.49
N LYS A 119 -23.84 14.29 -26.47
CA LYS A 119 -22.42 14.58 -26.75
C LYS A 119 -21.54 14.42 -25.51
N PRO A 120 -20.41 13.69 -25.58
CA PRO A 120 -19.50 13.55 -24.44
C PRO A 120 -19.11 14.95 -24.02
N ARG A 121 -19.67 15.42 -22.89
CA ARG A 121 -19.14 16.59 -22.22
C ARG A 121 -17.73 16.17 -21.86
N ARG A 122 -16.75 16.71 -22.59
CA ARG A 122 -15.33 16.70 -22.23
C ARG A 122 -15.24 17.44 -20.90
N HIS A 123 -15.64 16.78 -19.82
CA HIS A 123 -15.39 17.23 -18.48
C HIS A 123 -13.90 16.99 -18.29
N LYS A 124 -13.16 18.08 -18.37
CA LYS A 124 -11.84 18.20 -17.78
C LYS A 124 -11.99 17.79 -16.31
N LEU A 125 -11.78 16.51 -16.01
CA LEU A 125 -11.27 16.04 -14.72
C LEU A 125 -9.81 16.54 -14.60
N THR A 126 -9.64 17.86 -14.71
CA THR A 126 -8.43 18.60 -14.33
C THR A 126 -8.75 19.40 -13.07
N ALA A 127 -9.70 18.93 -12.26
CA ALA A 127 -9.80 19.39 -10.89
C ALA A 127 -8.45 18.99 -10.26
N SER A 128 -7.66 20.01 -9.92
CA SER A 128 -6.45 19.87 -9.12
C SER A 128 -6.86 19.25 -7.79
N ILE A 129 -6.87 17.92 -7.74
CA ILE A 129 -6.91 17.19 -6.50
C ILE A 129 -5.53 17.46 -5.90
N ALA A 130 -5.48 18.10 -4.73
CA ALA A 130 -4.21 18.28 -4.02
C ALA A 130 -3.58 16.90 -3.85
N ALA A 131 -2.29 16.83 -4.14
CA ALA A 131 -1.56 15.59 -4.14
C ALA A 131 -1.68 14.93 -2.76
N PRO A 132 -2.30 13.73 -2.66
CA PRO A 132 -2.44 13.07 -1.37
C PRO A 132 -1.06 12.70 -0.84
N THR A 133 -0.82 12.95 0.44
CA THR A 133 0.41 12.50 1.10
C THR A 133 0.37 11.01 1.44
N GLN A 134 -0.83 10.42 1.52
CA GLN A 134 -1.01 8.99 1.78
C GLN A 134 -2.02 8.36 0.82
N LEU A 135 -1.64 7.22 0.24
CA LEU A 135 -2.46 6.43 -0.67
C LEU A 135 -2.52 4.99 -0.15
N ASP A 136 -3.74 4.49 0.01
CA ASP A 136 -3.99 3.09 0.30
C ASP A 136 -4.79 2.50 -0.87
N LEU A 137 -4.11 1.68 -1.66
CA LEU A 137 -4.65 1.11 -2.87
C LEU A 137 -4.94 -0.37 -2.65
N LYS A 138 -6.23 -0.70 -2.64
CA LYS A 138 -6.68 -2.09 -2.83
C LYS A 138 -6.91 -2.30 -4.31
N PHE A 139 -6.07 -3.10 -4.92
CA PHE A 139 -6.04 -3.29 -6.36
C PHE A 139 -6.77 -4.58 -6.71
N ASP A 140 -7.81 -4.45 -7.53
CA ASP A 140 -8.57 -5.58 -8.10
C ASP A 140 -8.42 -5.54 -9.61
N THR A 141 -8.28 -6.71 -10.18
CA THR A 141 -7.72 -6.91 -11.52
C THR A 141 -8.74 -7.22 -12.57
N HIS A 142 -9.99 -7.42 -12.15
CA HIS A 142 -11.14 -7.58 -13.04
C HIS A 142 -11.60 -6.26 -13.70
N GLY A 143 -11.05 -5.11 -13.30
CA GLY A 143 -11.45 -3.81 -13.81
C GLY A 143 -10.51 -3.22 -14.86
N GLU A 144 -10.62 -3.57 -16.15
CA GLU A 144 -9.86 -2.88 -17.23
C GLU A 144 -10.10 -1.36 -17.23
N ALA A 145 -11.33 -0.94 -16.90
CA ALA A 145 -11.68 0.48 -16.76
C ALA A 145 -10.93 1.19 -15.63
N PHE A 146 -10.51 0.45 -14.60
CA PHE A 146 -9.70 1.00 -13.50
C PHE A 146 -8.32 1.42 -14.01
N PHE A 147 -7.64 0.56 -14.77
CA PHE A 147 -6.29 0.85 -15.30
C PHE A 147 -6.24 2.11 -16.16
N GLY A 148 -7.16 2.23 -17.14
CA GLY A 148 -7.15 3.37 -18.04
C GLY A 148 -7.39 4.72 -17.32
N ARG A 149 -8.18 4.71 -16.25
CA ARG A 149 -8.45 5.93 -15.45
C ARG A 149 -7.36 6.18 -14.40
N PHE A 150 -6.81 5.13 -13.81
CA PHE A 150 -5.73 5.20 -12.84
C PHE A 150 -4.42 5.66 -13.47
N ALA A 151 -4.09 5.16 -14.66
CA ALA A 151 -2.94 5.63 -15.45
C ALA A 151 -3.01 7.14 -15.68
N ARG A 152 -4.17 7.68 -16.06
CA ARG A 152 -4.35 9.14 -16.20
C ARG A 152 -4.15 9.91 -14.90
N TYR A 153 -4.53 9.31 -13.76
CA TYR A 153 -4.31 9.92 -12.45
C TYR A 153 -2.81 9.98 -12.12
N ILE A 154 -2.06 8.91 -12.40
CA ILE A 154 -0.60 8.86 -12.28
C ILE A 154 0.04 9.92 -13.20
N GLU A 155 -0.31 9.91 -14.49
CA GLU A 155 0.20 10.83 -15.52
C GLU A 155 -0.08 12.32 -15.21
N SER A 156 -1.11 12.60 -14.41
CA SER A 156 -1.45 13.98 -14.02
C SER A 156 -0.44 14.62 -13.06
N GLY A 157 0.51 13.85 -12.52
CA GLY A 157 1.48 14.32 -11.51
C GLY A 157 0.88 14.45 -10.10
N ALA A 158 -0.36 14.00 -9.89
CA ALA A 158 -1.04 14.08 -8.60
C ALA A 158 -0.38 13.28 -7.48
N LEU A 159 0.57 12.39 -7.79
CA LEU A 159 1.28 11.55 -6.81
C LEU A 159 2.66 12.08 -6.43
N SER A 160 3.08 13.23 -6.97
CA SER A 160 4.40 13.81 -6.76
C SER A 160 4.72 14.18 -5.31
N GLU A 161 3.70 14.34 -4.45
CA GLU A 161 3.86 14.63 -3.01
C GLU A 161 3.53 13.42 -2.12
N LEU A 162 3.37 12.23 -2.72
CA LEU A 162 3.00 11.03 -1.99
C LEU A 162 4.16 10.56 -1.10
N GLN A 163 3.90 10.42 0.19
CA GLN A 163 4.89 10.03 1.20
C GLN A 163 4.65 8.62 1.77
N THR A 164 3.41 8.14 1.70
CA THR A 164 3.02 6.80 2.18
C THR A 164 2.19 6.09 1.13
N LEU A 165 2.63 4.92 0.71
CA LEU A 165 1.90 4.03 -0.20
C LEU A 165 1.67 2.68 0.48
N HIS A 166 0.40 2.28 0.59
CA HIS A 166 0.02 0.91 0.90
C HIS A 166 -0.57 0.28 -0.37
N PHE A 167 0.12 -0.67 -0.97
CA PHE A 167 -0.32 -1.38 -2.16
C PHE A 167 -0.77 -2.80 -1.79
N ARG A 168 -2.02 -3.13 -2.11
CA ARG A 168 -2.64 -4.41 -1.73
C ARG A 168 -3.38 -5.03 -2.91
N PRO A 169 -2.68 -5.79 -3.76
CA PRO A 169 -3.31 -6.56 -4.82
C PRO A 169 -4.20 -7.64 -4.19
N GLN A 170 -5.44 -7.75 -4.67
CA GLN A 170 -6.41 -8.75 -4.22
C GLN A 170 -6.78 -9.66 -5.39
N ALA A 171 -6.51 -10.96 -5.27
CA ALA A 171 -7.04 -11.96 -6.19
C ALA A 171 -8.48 -12.31 -5.76
N TYR A 172 -9.49 -11.68 -6.36
CA TYR A 172 -10.86 -12.11 -6.15
C TYR A 172 -11.18 -13.33 -7.02
N GLY A 173 -11.55 -14.45 -6.38
CA GLY A 173 -12.18 -15.58 -7.04
C GLY A 173 -11.25 -16.63 -7.67
N ILE A 174 -9.93 -16.49 -7.54
CA ILE A 174 -8.99 -17.56 -7.92
C ILE A 174 -8.85 -18.47 -6.69
N SER A 175 -9.74 -19.45 -6.53
CA SER A 175 -9.40 -20.59 -5.67
C SER A 175 -8.29 -21.35 -6.37
N LEU A 176 -7.08 -21.28 -5.83
CA LEU A 176 -6.01 -22.23 -6.16
C LEU A 176 -6.44 -23.59 -5.62
N HIS A 177 -7.38 -24.24 -6.30
CA HIS A 177 -7.62 -25.66 -6.08
C HIS A 177 -6.56 -26.38 -6.90
N ASP A 178 -5.68 -27.06 -6.17
CA ASP A 178 -4.59 -27.88 -6.67
C ASP A 178 -5.07 -28.79 -7.81
N GLY A 179 -4.43 -28.69 -8.99
CA GLY A 179 -4.35 -29.86 -9.87
C GLY A 179 -4.29 -29.61 -11.37
N GLU A 180 -5.03 -28.67 -11.96
CA GLU A 180 -5.18 -28.66 -13.43
C GLU A 180 -5.29 -27.24 -14.01
N CYS A 181 -4.16 -26.57 -14.20
CA CYS A 181 -4.09 -25.33 -14.98
C CYS A 181 -3.00 -25.45 -16.06
N HIS A 182 -3.28 -26.20 -17.13
CA HIS A 182 -2.26 -26.49 -18.14
C HIS A 182 -2.49 -25.92 -19.54
N GLN A 183 -3.57 -25.17 -19.84
CA GLN A 183 -3.79 -24.73 -21.24
C GLN A 183 -4.44 -23.35 -21.49
N LEU A 184 -4.69 -22.53 -20.46
CA LEU A 184 -5.00 -21.10 -20.66
C LEU A 184 -3.83 -20.31 -20.08
N LYS A 185 -3.40 -19.22 -20.74
CA LYS A 185 -2.50 -18.22 -20.12
C LYS A 185 -3.01 -18.01 -18.71
N ASP A 186 -2.21 -18.40 -17.73
CA ASP A 186 -2.66 -18.49 -16.35
C ASP A 186 -3.22 -17.12 -15.95
N PRO A 187 -4.52 -16.98 -15.65
CA PRO A 187 -5.10 -15.70 -15.26
C PRO A 187 -4.39 -15.10 -14.05
N ALA A 188 -3.70 -15.93 -13.27
CA ALA A 188 -2.87 -15.52 -12.16
C ALA A 188 -1.53 -14.88 -12.61
N CYS A 189 -0.98 -15.27 -13.77
CA CYS A 189 0.18 -14.63 -14.41
C CYS A 189 -0.17 -13.24 -14.96
N GLU A 190 -1.27 -13.11 -15.70
CA GLU A 190 -1.73 -11.80 -16.20
C GLU A 190 -2.06 -10.82 -15.06
N LEU A 191 -2.61 -11.34 -13.96
CA LEU A 191 -2.84 -10.61 -12.72
C LEU A 191 -1.53 -10.04 -12.14
N SER A 192 -0.51 -10.90 -12.03
CA SER A 192 0.81 -10.50 -11.54
C SER A 192 1.40 -9.39 -12.41
N GLU A 193 1.48 -9.60 -13.73
CA GLU A 193 2.04 -8.62 -14.68
C GLU A 193 1.36 -7.25 -14.54
N ARG A 194 0.02 -7.23 -14.48
CA ARG A 194 -0.74 -5.98 -14.34
C ARG A 194 -0.52 -5.30 -12.99
N ALA A 195 -0.42 -6.07 -11.90
CA ALA A 195 -0.14 -5.54 -10.57
C ALA A 195 1.27 -4.96 -10.50
N THR A 196 2.26 -5.66 -11.07
CA THR A 196 3.66 -5.20 -11.18
C THR A 196 3.76 -3.91 -11.99
N LEU A 197 3.07 -3.82 -13.14
CA LEU A 197 3.02 -2.60 -13.95
C LEU A 197 2.38 -1.43 -13.20
N ALA A 198 1.26 -1.67 -12.50
CA ALA A 198 0.59 -0.63 -11.72
C ALA A 198 1.45 -0.14 -10.55
N LEU A 199 2.09 -1.07 -9.83
CA LEU A 199 3.02 -0.75 -8.75
C LEU A 199 4.21 0.04 -9.27
N THR A 200 4.83 -0.39 -10.37
CA THR A 200 5.94 0.31 -11.02
C THR A 200 5.57 1.76 -11.35
N ALA A 201 4.46 1.95 -12.07
CA ALA A 201 4.01 3.29 -12.45
C ALA A 201 3.70 4.18 -11.22
N LEU A 202 3.21 3.59 -10.13
CA LEU A 202 3.00 4.30 -8.87
C LEU A 202 4.31 4.74 -8.24
N LEU A 203 5.28 3.83 -8.15
CA LEU A 203 6.58 4.11 -7.56
C LEU A 203 7.33 5.14 -8.39
N ASP A 204 7.27 5.10 -9.71
CA ASP A 204 7.88 6.10 -10.59
C ASP A 204 7.34 7.49 -10.28
N ALA A 205 6.01 7.62 -10.16
CA ALA A 205 5.35 8.89 -9.94
C ALA A 205 5.57 9.52 -8.55
N CYS A 206 6.04 8.73 -7.56
CA CYS A 206 6.32 9.21 -6.21
C CYS A 206 7.74 8.93 -5.72
N SER A 207 8.64 8.52 -6.62
CA SER A 207 10.00 8.04 -6.31
C SER A 207 10.82 9.02 -5.46
N ALA A 208 10.68 10.32 -5.72
CA ALA A 208 11.41 11.38 -5.03
C ALA A 208 10.88 11.72 -3.62
N THR A 209 9.64 11.34 -3.28
CA THR A 209 8.98 11.76 -2.02
C THR A 209 8.55 10.61 -1.13
N LEU A 210 8.48 9.39 -1.67
CA LEU A 210 7.96 8.25 -0.95
C LEU A 210 8.87 7.88 0.22
N ARG A 211 8.32 7.86 1.43
CA ARG A 211 9.02 7.55 2.69
C ARG A 211 8.61 6.22 3.30
N HIS A 212 7.38 5.80 3.05
CA HIS A 212 6.81 4.57 3.60
C HIS A 212 6.15 3.78 2.48
N LEU A 213 6.63 2.57 2.25
CA LEU A 213 6.08 1.63 1.29
C LEU A 213 5.66 0.37 2.04
N THR A 214 4.38 0.05 1.97
CA THR A 214 3.87 -1.25 2.39
C THR A 214 3.28 -1.93 1.18
N ILE A 215 3.74 -3.15 0.90
CA ILE A 215 3.13 -4.02 -0.07
C ILE A 215 2.69 -5.25 0.70
N THR A 216 1.39 -5.51 0.67
CA THR A 216 0.81 -6.70 1.32
C THR A 216 0.11 -7.46 0.24
N ASN A 217 0.61 -8.66 -0.03
CA ASN A 217 0.06 -9.47 -1.08
C ASN A 217 -1.24 -10.13 -0.63
N GLY A 218 -2.20 -10.20 -1.54
CA GLY A 218 -3.34 -11.11 -1.45
C GLY A 218 -3.38 -12.08 -2.62
N CYS A 219 -2.28 -12.18 -3.39
CA CYS A 219 -2.15 -13.01 -4.58
C CYS A 219 -0.72 -13.59 -4.68
N PRO A 220 -0.51 -14.90 -4.48
CA PRO A 220 0.82 -15.51 -4.34
C PRO A 220 1.72 -15.49 -5.59
N LEU A 221 1.46 -14.62 -6.56
CA LEU A 221 2.25 -14.48 -7.79
C LEU A 221 2.77 -13.06 -8.03
N VAL A 222 2.44 -12.07 -7.18
CA VAL A 222 2.96 -10.70 -7.37
C VAL A 222 4.43 -10.64 -6.92
N TYR A 223 5.28 -10.24 -7.86
CA TYR A 223 6.71 -10.01 -7.63
C TYR A 223 6.97 -8.53 -7.42
N PHE A 224 7.81 -8.18 -6.44
CA PHE A 224 8.23 -6.79 -6.26
C PHE A 224 9.26 -6.38 -7.32
N ILE A 225 10.27 -7.23 -7.55
CA ILE A 225 11.35 -7.01 -8.51
C ILE A 225 11.61 -8.34 -9.23
N GLU A 226 11.54 -8.32 -10.56
CA GLU A 226 11.84 -9.46 -11.44
C GLU A 226 13.25 -9.32 -12.04
N ASP A 227 13.88 -10.45 -12.37
CA ASP A 227 15.30 -10.53 -12.77
C ASP A 227 15.62 -9.75 -14.07
N ASP A 228 14.76 -9.88 -15.08
CA ASP A 228 14.95 -9.28 -16.42
C ASP A 228 14.42 -7.85 -16.54
N ASN A 229 13.84 -7.28 -15.48
CA ASN A 229 13.20 -5.98 -15.56
C ASN A 229 13.35 -5.19 -14.25
N PRO A 230 14.41 -4.38 -14.09
CA PRO A 230 14.56 -3.45 -12.97
C PRO A 230 13.59 -2.28 -13.13
N THR A 231 12.30 -2.60 -13.06
CA THR A 231 11.20 -1.65 -13.23
C THR A 231 11.00 -0.82 -11.98
N VAL A 232 11.42 -1.30 -10.82
CA VAL A 232 11.25 -0.54 -9.59
C VAL A 232 12.27 0.58 -9.53
N PRO A 233 11.84 1.86 -9.52
CA PRO A 233 12.75 2.99 -9.42
C PRO A 233 13.45 2.99 -8.06
N ALA A 234 14.62 3.62 -8.02
CA ALA A 234 15.28 3.95 -6.76
C ALA A 234 14.37 4.87 -5.93
N LEU A 235 14.25 4.58 -4.64
CA LEU A 235 13.46 5.38 -3.69
C LEU A 235 14.39 6.04 -2.66
N PRO A 236 15.10 7.13 -3.02
CA PRO A 236 16.15 7.71 -2.18
C PRO A 236 15.64 8.27 -0.84
N GLU A 237 14.36 8.65 -0.75
CA GLU A 237 13.74 9.13 0.49
C GLU A 237 13.04 8.03 1.31
N LEU A 238 13.09 6.77 0.85
CA LEU A 238 12.43 5.67 1.53
C LEU A 238 13.09 5.41 2.89
N ARG A 239 12.26 5.39 3.94
CA ARG A 239 12.67 5.12 5.33
C ARG A 239 12.09 3.83 5.86
N HIS A 240 10.89 3.46 5.42
CA HIS A 240 10.18 2.27 5.89
C HIS A 240 9.72 1.44 4.70
N LEU A 241 10.17 0.19 4.66
CA LEU A 241 9.70 -0.82 3.73
C LEU A 241 9.05 -1.96 4.51
N GLN A 242 7.85 -2.33 4.10
CA GLN A 242 7.18 -3.55 4.55
C GLN A 242 6.73 -4.37 3.35
N LEU A 243 7.19 -5.61 3.30
CA LEU A 243 6.80 -6.61 2.32
C LEU A 243 6.14 -7.77 3.06
N ASP A 244 4.98 -8.23 2.60
CA ASP A 244 4.22 -9.27 3.26
C ASP A 244 3.59 -10.20 2.21
N GLU A 245 3.96 -11.48 2.25
CA GLU A 245 3.55 -12.54 1.30
C GLU A 245 3.96 -12.27 -0.17
N ILE A 246 5.13 -11.67 -0.41
CA ILE A 246 5.57 -11.25 -1.76
C ILE A 246 6.72 -12.12 -2.28
N GLY A 247 6.73 -12.36 -3.60
CA GLY A 247 7.86 -12.97 -4.28
C GLY A 247 8.95 -11.96 -4.60
N LEU A 248 10.22 -12.32 -4.37
CA LEU A 248 11.37 -11.46 -4.64
C LEU A 248 12.43 -12.16 -5.49
N HIS A 249 13.00 -11.42 -6.44
CA HIS A 249 14.30 -11.73 -6.98
C HIS A 249 15.40 -11.17 -6.06
N VAL A 250 16.20 -12.05 -5.45
CA VAL A 250 17.11 -11.71 -4.34
C VAL A 250 18.16 -10.68 -4.76
N GLY A 251 18.89 -10.94 -5.85
CA GLY A 251 20.02 -10.08 -6.23
C GLY A 251 19.59 -8.70 -6.71
N ALA A 252 18.45 -8.63 -7.40
CA ALA A 252 17.85 -7.37 -7.81
C ALA A 252 17.32 -6.59 -6.59
N PHE A 253 16.70 -7.26 -5.63
CA PHE A 253 16.26 -6.65 -4.37
C PHE A 253 17.43 -6.17 -3.50
N ALA A 254 18.49 -6.96 -3.37
CA ALA A 254 19.71 -6.57 -2.67
C ALA A 254 20.34 -5.31 -3.29
N SER A 255 20.43 -5.26 -4.62
CA SER A 255 20.90 -4.09 -5.37
C SER A 255 20.02 -2.86 -5.15
N TRP A 256 18.70 -3.06 -5.07
CA TRP A 256 17.74 -2.00 -4.83
C TRP A 256 17.78 -1.46 -3.38
N ILE A 257 17.95 -2.33 -2.37
CA ILE A 257 18.15 -1.92 -0.97
C ILE A 257 19.33 -0.95 -0.87
N ARG A 258 20.45 -1.26 -1.53
CA ARG A 258 21.65 -0.40 -1.52
C ARG A 258 21.39 1.00 -2.08
N GLN A 259 20.40 1.16 -2.96
CA GLN A 259 20.01 2.46 -3.52
C GLN A 259 19.11 3.27 -2.56
N CYS A 260 18.40 2.60 -1.66
CA CYS A 260 17.52 3.21 -0.66
C CYS A 260 18.30 3.70 0.56
N THR A 261 19.28 4.59 0.35
CA THR A 261 20.26 4.99 1.37
C THR A 261 19.69 5.54 2.69
N LYS A 262 18.43 5.99 2.70
CA LYS A 262 17.72 6.48 3.88
C LYS A 262 16.88 5.43 4.61
N LEU A 263 16.94 4.16 4.20
CA LEU A 263 16.14 3.09 4.79
C LEU A 263 16.52 2.89 6.27
N GLU A 264 15.52 2.97 7.14
CA GLU A 264 15.62 2.89 8.61
C GLU A 264 14.89 1.66 9.15
N HIS A 265 13.87 1.17 8.43
CA HIS A 265 13.05 0.03 8.83
C HIS A 265 12.77 -0.88 7.63
N LEU A 266 13.13 -2.15 7.75
CA LEU A 266 12.85 -3.20 6.78
C LEU A 266 12.07 -4.32 7.45
N LYS A 267 10.80 -4.49 7.08
CA LYS A 267 9.96 -5.61 7.49
C LYS A 267 9.69 -6.53 6.30
N MET A 268 9.92 -7.81 6.47
CA MET A 268 9.60 -8.84 5.48
C MET A 268 8.87 -9.98 6.18
N ALA A 269 7.65 -10.28 5.77
CA ALA A 269 6.83 -11.35 6.33
C ALA A 269 6.46 -12.35 5.22
N ALA A 270 6.63 -13.65 5.48
CA ALA A 270 6.25 -14.74 4.57
C ALA A 270 6.70 -14.52 3.11
N THR A 271 7.87 -13.91 2.94
CA THR A 271 8.43 -13.53 1.65
C THR A 271 9.22 -14.72 1.08
N TYR A 272 9.01 -15.03 -0.20
CA TYR A 272 9.61 -16.20 -0.85
C TYR A 272 10.44 -15.81 -2.07
N LEU A 273 11.36 -16.70 -2.44
CA LEU A 273 12.26 -16.48 -3.56
C LEU A 273 11.62 -16.97 -4.86
N THR A 274 11.85 -16.22 -5.94
CA THR A 274 11.51 -16.68 -7.30
C THR A 274 12.27 -17.97 -7.63
N PRO A 275 11.57 -19.06 -8.01
CA PRO A 275 12.21 -20.30 -8.43
C PRO A 275 13.15 -20.06 -9.61
N GLY A 276 14.37 -20.60 -9.55
CA GLY A 276 15.30 -20.63 -10.69
C GLY A 276 16.48 -19.67 -10.61
N ALA A 277 16.51 -18.74 -9.66
CA ALA A 277 17.70 -17.95 -9.41
C ALA A 277 18.59 -18.69 -8.40
N HIS A 278 19.84 -18.94 -8.77
CA HIS A 278 20.90 -19.39 -7.86
C HIS A 278 21.28 -18.33 -6.80
N SER A 279 20.43 -17.31 -6.63
CA SER A 279 20.63 -16.21 -5.71
C SER A 279 20.20 -16.63 -4.32
N GLU A 280 21.17 -16.72 -3.44
CA GLU A 280 20.98 -17.08 -2.05
C GLU A 280 20.72 -15.82 -1.24
N TRP A 281 19.90 -15.92 -0.20
CA TRP A 281 19.53 -14.82 0.68
C TRP A 281 20.73 -14.00 1.21
N TRP A 282 21.94 -14.56 1.26
CA TRP A 282 23.14 -13.85 1.71
C TRP A 282 23.35 -12.50 1.01
N GLU A 283 22.98 -12.38 -0.29
CA GLU A 283 23.10 -11.11 -1.01
C GLU A 283 22.28 -9.98 -0.36
N VAL A 284 21.09 -10.33 0.17
CA VAL A 284 20.21 -9.41 0.89
C VAL A 284 20.77 -9.10 2.27
N PHE A 285 21.28 -10.11 2.99
CA PHE A 285 21.92 -9.89 4.29
C PHE A 285 23.18 -9.01 4.17
N ASP A 286 23.97 -9.18 3.11
CA ASP A 286 25.11 -8.31 2.77
C ASP A 286 24.66 -6.89 2.48
N ALA A 287 23.61 -6.73 1.66
CA ALA A 287 23.05 -5.42 1.37
C ALA A 287 22.57 -4.70 2.63
N ILE A 288 21.98 -5.41 3.59
CA ILE A 288 21.56 -4.87 4.89
C ILE A 288 22.76 -4.55 5.78
N ARG A 289 23.72 -5.47 5.90
CA ARG A 289 24.94 -5.32 6.70
C ARG A 289 25.74 -4.10 6.25
N ASP A 290 25.95 -3.96 4.95
CA ASP A 290 26.76 -2.89 4.35
C ASP A 290 25.98 -1.62 4.05
N HIS A 291 24.70 -1.59 4.42
CA HIS A 291 23.86 -0.41 4.25
C HIS A 291 24.45 0.82 4.98
N PRO A 292 24.44 2.01 4.36
CA PRO A 292 25.01 3.22 4.97
C PRO A 292 24.30 3.64 6.26
N ASN A 293 22.98 3.38 6.35
CA ASN A 293 22.21 3.61 7.56
C ASN A 293 22.05 2.32 8.38
N ARG A 294 22.14 2.46 9.70
CA ARG A 294 21.66 1.44 10.63
C ARG A 294 20.14 1.36 10.56
N MET A 295 19.60 0.16 10.60
CA MET A 295 18.17 -0.07 10.43
C MET A 295 17.65 -1.16 11.37
N VAL A 296 16.34 -1.11 11.62
CA VAL A 296 15.60 -2.20 12.26
C VAL A 296 15.16 -3.17 11.17
N VAL A 297 15.54 -4.44 11.33
CA VAL A 297 15.21 -5.56 10.45
C VAL A 297 14.23 -6.46 11.18
N ASP A 298 13.06 -6.63 10.61
CA ASP A 298 11.97 -7.46 11.13
C ASP A 298 11.60 -8.51 10.09
N LEU A 299 12.16 -9.70 10.25
CA LEU A 299 11.93 -10.86 9.41
C LEU A 299 10.94 -11.78 10.11
N GLU A 300 9.83 -12.09 9.46
CA GLU A 300 8.84 -13.02 9.95
C GLU A 300 8.67 -14.12 8.91
N ARG A 301 8.90 -15.37 9.31
CA ARG A 301 8.62 -16.53 8.48
C ARG A 301 9.32 -16.55 7.11
N ILE A 302 10.58 -16.12 7.07
CA ILE A 302 11.39 -16.14 5.85
C ILE A 302 11.81 -17.57 5.55
N GLN A 303 11.39 -18.10 4.39
CA GLN A 303 11.68 -19.47 4.00
C GLN A 303 13.03 -19.56 3.28
N SER A 304 13.86 -20.50 3.72
CA SER A 304 15.04 -20.98 3.01
C SER A 304 14.98 -22.50 3.00
N ARG A 305 14.85 -23.11 1.81
CA ARG A 305 14.68 -24.58 1.59
C ARG A 305 13.72 -25.25 2.58
N ASP A 306 14.21 -25.72 3.72
CA ASP A 306 13.46 -26.45 4.73
C ASP A 306 13.37 -25.74 6.10
N ILE A 307 13.93 -24.54 6.23
CA ILE A 307 14.00 -23.77 7.49
C ILE A 307 13.28 -22.42 7.37
N GLU A 308 12.57 -22.07 8.43
CA GLU A 308 11.89 -20.78 8.58
C GLU A 308 12.68 -19.88 9.56
N LEU A 309 13.04 -18.67 9.14
CA LEU A 309 13.69 -17.66 9.98
C LEU A 309 12.68 -16.60 10.42
N SER A 310 12.65 -16.35 11.73
CA SER A 310 12.00 -15.17 12.30
C SER A 310 13.00 -14.43 13.17
N LEU A 311 13.22 -13.15 12.85
CA LEU A 311 14.27 -12.33 13.43
C LEU A 311 13.83 -10.87 13.53
N LEU A 312 13.79 -10.35 14.76
CA LEU A 312 13.79 -8.91 15.01
C LEU A 312 15.19 -8.50 15.50
N HIS A 313 15.81 -7.53 14.81
CA HIS A 313 17.15 -7.07 15.11
C HIS A 313 17.38 -5.61 14.69
N ASN A 314 18.16 -4.86 15.47
CA ASN A 314 18.63 -3.54 15.08
C ASN A 314 20.12 -3.62 14.72
N THR A 315 20.49 -3.25 13.49
CA THR A 315 21.88 -3.38 13.03
C THR A 315 22.88 -2.45 13.72
N ALA A 316 22.40 -1.52 14.56
CA ALA A 316 23.24 -0.72 15.45
C ALA A 316 23.63 -1.44 16.75
N GLU A 317 22.90 -2.48 17.15
CA GLU A 317 23.15 -3.21 18.40
C GLU A 317 24.38 -4.10 18.26
N VAL A 318 25.27 -4.08 19.26
CA VAL A 318 26.41 -4.98 19.31
C VAL A 318 25.95 -6.28 19.95
N VAL A 319 26.17 -7.40 19.26
CA VAL A 319 25.82 -8.74 19.76
C VAL A 319 27.12 -9.48 20.07
N GLU A 320 27.34 -9.78 21.34
CA GLU A 320 28.46 -10.62 21.77
C GLU A 320 28.10 -12.09 21.51
N VAL A 321 28.79 -12.73 20.57
CA VAL A 321 28.57 -14.15 20.28
C VAL A 321 29.22 -14.99 21.36
N THR A 322 28.41 -15.67 22.17
CA THR A 322 28.92 -16.74 23.03
C THR A 322 29.11 -18.00 22.20
N THR A 323 30.31 -18.58 22.21
CA THR A 323 30.76 -19.69 21.35
C THR A 323 30.14 -21.05 21.69
N SER A 324 28.84 -21.11 21.93
CA SER A 324 28.09 -22.36 22.08
C SER A 324 27.90 -23.00 20.70
N GLU A 325 28.88 -23.77 20.24
CA GLU A 325 28.81 -24.50 18.96
C GLU A 325 27.61 -25.47 18.93
N GLY A 326 26.81 -25.41 17.85
CA GLY A 326 25.91 -26.50 17.43
C GLY A 326 24.40 -26.40 17.70
N SER A 327 23.85 -25.23 18.07
CA SER A 327 22.40 -25.07 18.29
C SER A 327 21.73 -24.14 17.26
N LEU A 328 20.44 -24.33 16.92
CA LEU A 328 19.64 -23.36 16.14
C LEU A 328 19.59 -21.96 16.81
N ALA A 329 19.74 -21.89 18.13
CA ALA A 329 19.91 -20.63 18.84
C ALA A 329 21.19 -19.90 18.38
N SER A 330 22.24 -20.65 18.03
CA SER A 330 23.49 -20.12 17.49
C SER A 330 23.33 -19.53 16.08
N ALA A 331 22.40 -20.03 15.27
CA ALA A 331 22.16 -19.48 13.93
C ALA A 331 21.54 -18.08 14.00
N HIS A 332 20.50 -17.88 14.85
CA HIS A 332 19.90 -16.56 15.05
C HIS A 332 20.91 -15.56 15.63
N GLU A 333 21.70 -15.96 16.63
CA GLU A 333 22.75 -15.11 17.21
C GLU A 333 23.85 -14.79 16.19
N SER A 334 24.24 -15.77 15.38
CA SER A 334 25.23 -15.58 14.31
C SER A 334 24.72 -14.62 13.24
N ILE A 335 23.46 -14.73 12.81
CA ILE A 335 22.84 -13.79 11.86
C ILE A 335 22.77 -12.38 12.46
N ARG A 336 22.36 -12.21 13.73
CA ARG A 336 22.36 -10.90 14.39
C ARG A 336 23.75 -10.29 14.46
N SER A 337 24.73 -11.08 14.90
CA SER A 337 26.13 -10.66 14.94
C SER A 337 26.65 -10.30 13.54
N TYR A 338 26.31 -11.08 12.53
CA TYR A 338 26.65 -10.82 11.13
C TYR A 338 26.11 -9.46 10.66
N LEU A 339 24.81 -9.21 10.86
CA LEU A 339 24.13 -7.96 10.50
C LEU A 339 24.70 -6.75 11.24
N SER A 340 25.17 -6.95 12.48
CA SER A 340 25.82 -5.92 13.29
C SER A 340 27.29 -5.68 12.95
N LYS A 341 27.87 -6.41 11.98
CA LYS A 341 29.31 -6.42 11.66
C LYS A 341 30.19 -6.97 12.81
N GLY A 342 29.62 -7.78 13.68
CA GLY A 342 30.32 -8.43 14.80
C GLY A 342 31.12 -9.67 14.41
N CYS A 343 30.71 -10.37 13.34
CA CYS A 343 31.43 -11.54 12.81
C CYS A 343 31.38 -11.60 11.28
N GLU A 344 32.21 -12.45 10.67
CA GLU A 344 32.09 -12.80 9.26
C GLU A 344 30.96 -13.83 9.04
N TRP A 345 30.64 -14.09 7.77
CA TRP A 345 29.73 -15.17 7.39
C TRP A 345 30.38 -16.50 7.79
N ASN A 346 29.84 -17.15 8.81
CA ASN A 346 30.43 -18.35 9.40
C ASN A 346 29.65 -19.61 9.00
N ALA A 347 30.18 -20.78 9.34
CA ALA A 347 29.56 -22.07 9.02
C ALA A 347 28.14 -22.24 9.62
N ALA A 348 27.84 -21.59 10.75
CA ALA A 348 26.50 -21.65 11.36
C ALA A 348 25.48 -20.82 10.58
N VAL A 349 25.89 -19.68 10.02
CA VAL A 349 25.07 -18.89 9.09
C VAL A 349 24.91 -19.66 7.78
N GLU A 350 26.01 -20.17 7.23
CA GLU A 350 26.01 -20.93 5.96
C GLU A 350 25.14 -22.19 6.02
N ALA A 351 25.22 -22.96 7.11
CA ALA A 351 24.37 -24.14 7.31
C ALA A 351 22.88 -23.79 7.25
N TRP A 352 22.48 -22.61 7.74
CA TRP A 352 21.09 -22.17 7.71
C TRP A 352 20.56 -21.92 6.29
N PHE A 353 21.41 -21.51 5.35
CA PHE A 353 20.99 -21.25 3.96
C PHE A 353 21.18 -22.46 3.03
N ASN A 354 22.06 -23.39 3.41
CA ASN A 354 22.43 -24.53 2.58
C ASN A 354 21.69 -25.84 2.92
N GLU A 355 21.18 -25.98 4.14
CA GLU A 355 20.22 -27.03 4.50
C GLU A 355 18.83 -26.67 3.97
#